data_AF-A0A8C2D6Y8-F1
#
_entry.id   AF-A0A8C2D6Y8-F1
#
_cell.length_a   1.000
_cell.length_b   1.000
_cell.length_c   1.000
_cell.angle_alpha   90.00
_cell.angle_beta   90.00
_cell.angle_gamma   90.00
#
_symmetry.space_group_name_H-M   'P 1'
#
loop_
_entity.id
_entity.type
_entity.pdbx_description
1 polymer ?
#
loop_
_entity_poly.entity_id
_entity_poly.type
_entity_poly.pdbx_seq_one_letter_code
_entity_poly.pdbx_strand_id
1 'polypeptide(L)'
;LLLELGNLLHAALTSTSTPQSASASPMVLPASYAGEPAGCGGFLLQVSLYIKAQPQRFSTNRTKVALISLLSGHALQWAKAIWDANSVMNNSYEAFTNHFKEVFEDKGLHNELHNMPFSQVCD
;
A
#
# COMPACT_ATOMS: atom_id res chain seq x y z
N LEU A 1 12.10 44.17 -33.83
CA LEU A 1 11.02 43.15 -33.86
C LEU A 1 11.56 41.73 -33.80
N LEU A 2 12.42 41.25 -34.71
CA LEU A 2 12.92 39.85 -34.66
C LEU A 2 13.78 39.49 -33.42
N LEU A 3 14.43 40.46 -32.77
CA LEU A 3 15.26 40.19 -31.58
C LEU A 3 14.46 39.89 -30.31
N GLU A 4 13.28 40.50 -30.13
CA GLU A 4 12.48 40.33 -28.89
C GLU A 4 11.79 38.97 -28.81
N LEU A 5 11.46 38.41 -29.98
CA LEU A 5 10.86 37.07 -30.09
C LEU A 5 11.89 35.99 -29.71
N GLY A 6 13.17 36.22 -29.99
CA GLY A 6 14.27 35.34 -29.60
C GLY A 6 14.45 35.25 -28.08
N ASN A 7 14.36 36.39 -27.38
CA ASN A 7 14.49 36.43 -25.92
C ASN A 7 13.27 35.81 -25.19
N LEU A 8 12.07 35.95 -25.75
CA LEU A 8 10.86 35.31 -25.22
C LEU A 8 10.89 33.77 -25.38
N LEU A 9 11.45 33.26 -26.48
CA LEU A 9 11.62 31.81 -26.66
C LEU A 9 12.63 31.23 -25.66
N HIS A 10 13.74 31.93 -25.41
CA HIS A 10 14.72 31.51 -24.41
C HIS A 10 14.16 31.52 -22.99
N ALA A 11 13.38 32.55 -22.62
CA ALA A 11 12.75 32.64 -21.31
C ALA A 11 11.67 31.56 -21.10
N ALA A 12 10.94 31.18 -22.15
CA ALA A 12 9.95 30.10 -22.11
C ALA A 12 10.58 28.71 -21.96
N LEU A 13 11.79 28.49 -22.52
CA LEU A 13 12.53 27.23 -22.38
C LEU A 13 13.18 27.07 -21.00
N THR A 14 13.40 28.17 -20.27
CA THR A 14 14.04 28.13 -18.93
C THR A 14 13.07 28.28 -17.77
N SER A 15 11.76 28.44 -18.01
CA SER A 15 10.78 28.65 -16.96
C SER A 15 9.96 27.40 -16.67
N THR A 16 10.36 26.75 -15.58
CA THR A 16 9.56 25.81 -14.76
C THR A 16 9.41 24.38 -15.27
N SER A 17 10.38 23.55 -14.89
CA SER A 17 10.05 22.31 -14.21
C SER A 17 11.11 22.08 -13.13
N THR A 18 10.64 22.10 -11.89
CA THR A 18 11.22 21.43 -10.71
C THR A 18 12.19 20.30 -11.05
N PRO A 19 13.22 20.01 -10.23
CA PRO A 19 14.06 18.82 -10.40
C PRO A 19 13.22 17.54 -10.20
N GLN A 20 12.48 17.14 -11.24
CA GLN A 20 11.84 15.84 -11.37
C GLN A 20 12.88 14.87 -11.87
N SER A 21 13.63 14.34 -10.93
CA SER A 21 13.97 12.92 -10.82
C SER A 21 15.16 12.87 -9.89
N ALA A 22 14.88 12.92 -8.58
CA ALA A 22 15.58 11.98 -7.73
C ALA A 22 15.37 10.63 -8.43
N SER A 23 16.44 10.07 -8.97
CA SER A 23 16.49 8.70 -9.46
C SER A 23 16.00 7.83 -8.31
N ALA A 24 14.68 7.62 -8.25
CA ALA A 24 14.09 6.64 -7.37
C ALA A 24 14.61 5.32 -7.93
N SER A 25 15.71 4.85 -7.35
CA SER A 25 16.17 3.49 -7.54
C SER A 25 14.91 2.61 -7.53
N PRO A 26 14.67 1.78 -8.55
CA PRO A 26 13.42 1.06 -8.67
C PRO A 26 13.30 0.15 -7.44
N MET A 27 12.61 0.64 -6.42
CA MET A 27 12.32 -0.15 -5.24
C MET A 27 11.45 -1.29 -5.75
N VAL A 28 11.87 -2.52 -5.49
CA VAL A 28 11.16 -3.70 -5.94
C VAL A 28 9.83 -3.78 -5.18
N LEU A 29 8.77 -4.14 -5.89
CA LEU A 29 7.46 -4.38 -5.29
C LEU A 29 7.59 -5.37 -4.12
N PRO A 30 6.90 -5.17 -2.99
CA PRO A 30 6.91 -6.14 -1.89
C PRO A 30 6.53 -7.55 -2.38
N ALA A 31 7.10 -8.57 -1.77
CA ALA A 31 6.74 -9.95 -2.06
C ALA A 31 5.29 -10.21 -1.67
N SER A 32 4.61 -11.12 -2.40
CA SER A 32 3.26 -11.51 -2.02
C SER A 32 3.27 -12.25 -0.68
N TYR A 33 2.29 -11.98 0.17
CA TYR A 33 2.14 -12.60 1.48
C TYR A 33 1.03 -13.65 1.48
N ALA A 34 1.34 -14.87 1.95
CA ALA A 34 0.43 -16.01 1.91
C ALA A 34 -0.45 -16.16 3.17
N GLY A 35 -0.13 -15.46 4.26
CA GLY A 35 -0.83 -15.58 5.55
C GLY A 35 0.01 -16.17 6.70
N GLU A 36 1.30 -16.44 6.50
CA GLU A 36 2.17 -17.03 7.52
C GLU A 36 2.42 -16.07 8.70
N PRO A 37 2.09 -16.41 9.95
CA PRO A 37 2.15 -15.47 11.08
C PRO A 37 3.54 -14.84 11.30
N ALA A 38 4.60 -15.65 11.15
CA ALA A 38 5.99 -15.20 11.28
C ALA A 38 6.41 -14.17 10.20
N GLY A 39 5.69 -14.10 9.08
CA GLY A 39 5.98 -13.20 7.96
C GLY A 39 5.21 -11.87 7.98
N CYS A 40 4.18 -11.73 8.84
CA CYS A 40 3.28 -10.58 8.85
C CYS A 40 4.01 -9.25 9.07
N GLY A 41 4.85 -9.19 10.12
CA GLY A 41 5.62 -7.99 10.44
C GLY A 41 6.60 -7.59 9.33
N GLY A 42 7.27 -8.57 8.72
CA GLY A 42 8.22 -8.34 7.61
C GLY A 42 7.52 -7.79 6.36
N PHE A 43 6.35 -8.34 6.02
CA PHE A 43 5.53 -7.86 4.91
C PHE A 43 5.08 -6.40 5.12
N LEU A 44 4.53 -6.07 6.30
CA LEU A 44 4.08 -4.71 6.61
C LEU A 44 5.23 -3.69 6.59
N LEU A 45 6.43 -4.10 7.03
CA LEU A 45 7.62 -3.28 6.93
C LEU A 45 7.98 -2.98 5.46
N GLN A 46 7.99 -4.00 4.60
CA GLN A 46 8.26 -3.82 3.16
C GLN A 46 7.24 -2.88 2.50
N VAL A 47 5.94 -3.06 2.80
CA VAL A 47 4.88 -2.18 2.32
C VAL A 47 5.08 -0.74 2.79
N SER A 48 5.40 -0.53 4.07
CA SER A 48 5.65 0.82 4.61
C SER A 48 6.83 1.51 3.94
N LEU A 49 7.93 0.79 3.72
CA LEU A 49 9.11 1.32 3.03
C LEU A 49 8.80 1.67 1.58
N TYR A 50 8.04 0.82 0.88
CA TYR A 50 7.62 1.05 -0.50
C TYR A 50 6.75 2.30 -0.65
N ILE A 51 5.79 2.49 0.25
CA ILE A 51 4.94 3.70 0.28
C ILE A 51 5.79 4.94 0.54
N LYS A 52 6.71 4.89 1.52
CA LYS A 52 7.61 6.00 1.87
C LYS A 52 8.54 6.40 0.73
N ALA A 53 8.97 5.44 -0.08
CA ALA A 53 9.82 5.71 -1.23
C ALA A 53 9.08 6.38 -2.40
N GLN A 54 7.75 6.20 -2.49
CA GLN A 54 6.94 6.67 -3.61
C GLN A 54 5.63 7.35 -3.15
N PRO A 55 5.69 8.39 -2.28
CA PRO A 55 4.50 8.94 -1.63
C PRO A 55 3.47 9.49 -2.62
N GLN A 56 3.93 9.99 -3.78
CA GLN A 56 3.05 10.50 -4.84
C GLN A 56 2.17 9.41 -5.47
N ARG A 57 2.65 8.16 -5.54
CA ARG A 57 1.86 7.02 -6.06
C ARG A 57 0.85 6.48 -5.06
N PHE A 58 1.06 6.76 -3.78
CA PHE A 58 0.28 6.26 -2.65
C PHE A 58 -0.38 7.40 -1.88
N SER A 59 -0.96 8.35 -2.61
CA SER A 59 -1.59 9.54 -2.04
C SER A 59 -2.97 9.29 -1.44
N THR A 60 -3.60 8.15 -1.73
CA THR A 60 -4.96 7.81 -1.28
C THR A 60 -4.97 6.55 -0.43
N ASN A 61 -5.94 6.41 0.47
CA ASN A 61 -6.10 5.18 1.25
C ASN A 61 -6.31 3.95 0.33
N ARG A 62 -7.06 4.11 -0.76
CA ARG A 62 -7.30 3.01 -1.71
C ARG A 62 -6.01 2.47 -2.35
N THR A 63 -5.10 3.36 -2.77
CA THR A 63 -3.81 2.94 -3.35
C THR A 63 -2.92 2.24 -2.34
N LYS A 64 -2.96 2.67 -1.06
CA LYS A 64 -2.22 2.00 0.01
C LYS A 64 -2.84 0.65 0.39
N VAL A 65 -4.17 0.53 0.46
CA VAL A 65 -4.87 -0.74 0.72
C VAL A 65 -4.56 -1.74 -0.39
N ALA A 66 -4.62 -1.32 -1.66
CA ALA A 66 -4.29 -2.19 -2.80
C ALA A 66 -2.87 -2.77 -2.73
N LEU A 67 -1.92 -2.05 -2.12
CA LEU A 67 -0.55 -2.55 -1.92
C LEU A 67 -0.47 -3.60 -0.81
N ILE A 68 -1.24 -3.44 0.29
CA ILE A 68 -1.37 -4.50 1.30
C ILE A 68 -2.09 -5.72 0.70
N SER A 69 -2.95 -5.53 -0.30
CA SER A 69 -3.61 -6.61 -1.03
C SER A 69 -2.70 -7.43 -1.96
N LEU A 70 -1.37 -7.25 -1.92
CA LEU A 70 -0.40 -8.18 -2.51
C LEU A 70 -0.38 -9.51 -1.75
N LEU A 71 -1.48 -10.25 -1.86
CA LEU A 71 -1.76 -11.44 -1.08
C LEU A 71 -1.85 -12.65 -1.98
N SER A 72 -1.51 -13.81 -1.42
CA SER A 72 -1.66 -15.12 -2.03
C SER A 72 -2.23 -16.10 -1.01
N GLY A 73 -2.52 -17.34 -1.44
CA GLY A 73 -2.99 -18.40 -0.54
C GLY A 73 -4.19 -18.00 0.32
N HIS A 74 -4.11 -18.30 1.61
CA HIS A 74 -5.18 -18.04 2.59
C HIS A 74 -5.39 -16.55 2.86
N ALA A 75 -4.33 -15.73 2.81
CA ALA A 75 -4.47 -14.29 2.95
C ALA A 75 -5.30 -13.66 1.84
N LEU A 76 -5.18 -14.16 0.60
CA LEU A 76 -6.02 -13.70 -0.51
C LEU A 76 -7.49 -14.12 -0.31
N GLN A 77 -7.75 -15.31 0.23
CA GLN A 77 -9.10 -15.76 0.55
C GLN A 77 -9.76 -14.87 1.62
N TRP A 78 -9.00 -14.51 2.66
CA TRP A 78 -9.43 -13.54 3.68
C TRP A 78 -9.76 -12.18 3.06
N ALA A 79 -8.87 -11.63 2.24
CA ALA A 79 -9.09 -10.31 1.63
C ALA A 79 -10.32 -10.30 0.70
N LYS A 80 -10.56 -11.40 -0.02
CA LYS A 80 -11.78 -11.57 -0.82
C LYS A 80 -13.04 -11.53 0.04
N ALA A 81 -13.06 -12.22 1.17
CA ALA A 81 -14.21 -12.20 2.08
C ALA A 81 -14.50 -10.78 2.63
N ILE A 82 -13.46 -10.04 3.01
CA ILE A 82 -13.58 -8.64 3.44
C ILE A 82 -14.10 -7.73 2.31
N TRP A 83 -13.72 -8.01 1.08
CA TRP A 83 -14.19 -7.26 -0.09
C TRP A 83 -15.65 -7.53 -0.42
N ASP A 84 -16.05 -8.81 -0.39
CA ASP A 84 -17.42 -9.26 -0.65
C ASP A 84 -18.39 -8.75 0.43
N ALA A 85 -17.92 -8.61 1.68
CA ALA A 85 -18.67 -7.99 2.77
C ALA A 85 -18.87 -6.46 2.59
N ASN A 86 -18.30 -5.84 1.54
CA ASN A 86 -18.36 -4.41 1.27
C ASN A 86 -18.01 -3.53 2.49
N SER A 87 -17.02 -3.98 3.27
CA SER A 87 -16.67 -3.34 4.53
C SER A 87 -16.11 -1.92 4.32
N VAL A 88 -16.48 -1.00 5.21
CA VAL A 88 -15.93 0.37 5.27
C VAL A 88 -14.40 0.34 5.39
N MET A 89 -13.87 -0.75 5.96
CA MET A 89 -12.44 -1.02 6.11
C MET A 89 -11.65 -0.94 4.79
N ASN A 90 -12.27 -1.27 3.65
CA ASN A 90 -11.63 -1.21 2.33
C ASN A 90 -11.23 0.21 1.89
N ASN A 91 -11.78 1.24 2.54
CA ASN A 91 -11.49 2.65 2.24
C ASN A 91 -10.53 3.31 3.25
N SER A 92 -10.13 2.60 4.31
CA SER A 92 -9.23 3.10 5.33
C SER A 92 -8.00 2.22 5.44
N TYR A 93 -6.84 2.78 5.10
CA TYR A 93 -5.56 2.09 5.21
C TYR A 93 -5.28 1.65 6.65
N GLU A 94 -5.60 2.50 7.62
CA GLU A 94 -5.40 2.23 9.04
C GLU A 94 -6.29 1.08 9.52
N ALA A 95 -7.60 1.14 9.24
CA ALA A 95 -8.52 0.10 9.64
C ALA A 95 -8.15 -1.25 9.01
N PHE A 96 -7.81 -1.25 7.71
CA PHE A 96 -7.37 -2.45 7.01
C PHE A 96 -6.08 -3.03 7.60
N THR A 97 -5.09 -2.18 7.89
CA THR A 97 -3.80 -2.63 8.46
C THR A 97 -3.96 -3.17 9.87
N ASN A 98 -4.81 -2.55 10.71
CA ASN A 98 -5.05 -3.00 12.07
C ASN A 98 -5.74 -4.38 12.07
N HIS A 99 -6.77 -4.54 11.24
CA HIS A 99 -7.44 -5.84 11.12
C HIS A 99 -6.54 -6.92 10.52
N PHE A 100 -5.73 -6.56 9.52
CA PHE A 100 -4.71 -7.46 8.98
C PHE A 100 -3.76 -7.97 10.07
N LYS A 101 -3.34 -7.10 11.00
CA LYS A 101 -2.51 -7.52 12.13
C LYS A 101 -3.26 -8.39 13.13
N GLU A 102 -4.54 -8.12 13.40
CA GLU A 102 -5.35 -8.97 14.29
C GLU A 102 -5.44 -10.41 13.76
N VAL A 103 -5.54 -10.57 12.45
CA VAL A 103 -5.69 -11.88 11.80
C VAL A 103 -4.34 -12.59 11.62
N PHE A 104 -3.29 -11.86 11.23
CA PHE A 104 -2.03 -12.46 10.78
C PHE A 104 -0.80 -12.17 11.65
N GLU A 105 -0.83 -11.18 12.53
CA GLU A 105 0.30 -10.95 13.45
C GLU A 105 0.24 -11.97 14.58
N ASP A 106 1.28 -12.79 14.72
CA ASP A 106 1.40 -13.68 15.87
C ASP A 106 1.54 -12.84 17.16
N LYS A 107 0.47 -12.81 17.97
CA LYS A 107 0.45 -12.06 19.23
C LYS A 107 1.18 -12.80 20.36
N GLY A 108 1.69 -14.02 20.14
CA GLY A 108 2.30 -14.86 21.17
C GLY A 108 1.38 -15.21 22.34
N LEU A 109 0.13 -14.77 22.30
CA LEU A 109 -0.92 -14.96 23.29
C LEU A 109 -2.23 -15.22 22.54
N HIS A 110 -2.80 -16.40 22.82
CA HIS A 110 -4.15 -16.84 22.48
C HIS A 110 -4.37 -17.52 21.11
N ASN A 111 -4.10 -18.82 21.10
CA ASN A 111 -4.45 -19.80 20.07
C ASN A 111 -5.97 -20.05 19.90
N GLU A 112 -6.82 -19.02 19.86
CA GLU A 112 -8.26 -19.20 19.53
C GLU A 112 -8.75 -18.36 18.33
N LEU A 113 -8.00 -17.36 17.84
CA LEU A 113 -8.40 -16.59 16.65
C LEU A 113 -8.02 -17.28 15.32
N HIS A 114 -7.04 -18.18 15.33
CA HIS A 114 -6.57 -18.88 14.12
C HIS A 114 -7.63 -19.83 13.51
N ASN A 115 -8.68 -20.18 14.26
CA ASN A 115 -9.74 -21.11 13.84
C ASN A 115 -11.16 -20.50 13.87
N MET A 116 -11.29 -19.18 14.06
CA MET A 116 -12.62 -18.56 14.02
C MET A 116 -13.20 -18.65 12.61
N PRO A 117 -14.43 -19.19 12.44
CA PRO A 117 -15.10 -19.17 11.15
C PRO A 117 -15.29 -17.71 10.71
N PHE A 118 -15.00 -17.42 9.44
CA PHE A 118 -15.00 -16.07 8.87
C PHE A 118 -16.32 -15.29 9.08
N SER A 119 -17.43 -15.96 9.40
CA SER A 119 -18.70 -15.29 9.74
C SER A 119 -18.70 -14.57 11.09
N GLN A 120 -17.77 -14.87 12.00
CA GLN A 120 -17.68 -14.24 13.33
C GLN A 120 -16.72 -13.06 13.41
N VAL A 121 -15.97 -12.80 12.32
CA VAL A 121 -15.04 -11.68 12.22
C VAL A 121 -15.75 -10.40 11.74
N CYS A 122 -16.95 -10.55 11.20
CA CYS A 122 -17.74 -9.50 10.55
C CYS A 122 -19.04 -9.20 11.33
N ASP A 123 -18.95 -8.83 12.61
CA ASP A 123 -20.03 -8.19 13.39
C ASP A 123 -19.63 -6.75 13.77
#